data_AF-A0A970XKD7-F1
#
_entry.id   AF-A0A970XKD7-F1
#
_cell.length_a   1.000
_cell.length_b   1.000
_cell.length_c   1.000
_cell.angle_alpha   90.00
_cell.angle_beta   90.00
_cell.angle_gamma   90.00
#
_symmetry.space_group_name_H-M   'P 1'
#
loop_
_entity.id
_entity.type
_entity.pdbx_description
1 polymer ?
#
loop_
_entity_poly.entity_id
_entity_poly.type
_entity_poly.pdbx_seq_one_letter_code
_entity_poly.pdbx_strand_id
1 'polypeptide(L)'
;METKKDLILFQESINLFFSSRLILVEKPISNILKILVSRPDYFSIIGECARTAPFKSEYKKALSHSNSNEVRFSLPKTDMQIVSLIVGLLFEFDKSTISPTDFITNFFPGPKPHDSYIKFCDNIIRPLEISFKNLYLGVFVTPPNESPSAPAVNATIPDKTKEECSYWINIMIDSVIGDNSIPETIRKDCLKLLKGFLHVMDYNDPIVLEAIWIGLYHTLVKSNNCLREIKELELILDKFGVIK
;
A
#
# COMPACT_ATOMS: atom_id res chain seq x y z
N MET A 1 3.38 0.25 -24.87
CA MET A 1 2.24 -0.68 -25.08
C MET A 1 2.67 -2.15 -24.99
N GLU A 2 3.95 -2.48 -25.23
CA GLU A 2 4.54 -3.82 -25.03
C GLU A 2 4.63 -4.26 -23.56
N THR A 3 5.07 -3.40 -22.65
CA THR A 3 5.35 -3.74 -21.23
C THR A 3 4.12 -4.24 -20.45
N LYS A 4 2.91 -3.83 -20.84
CA LYS A 4 1.65 -4.32 -20.23
C LYS A 4 1.31 -5.75 -20.67
N LYS A 5 1.72 -6.17 -21.87
CA LYS A 5 1.50 -7.55 -22.34
C LYS A 5 2.47 -8.53 -21.68
N ASP A 6 3.67 -8.07 -21.34
CA ASP A 6 4.71 -8.91 -20.74
C ASP A 6 4.31 -9.52 -19.40
N LEU A 7 3.59 -8.76 -18.57
CA LEU A 7 3.16 -9.17 -17.24
C LEU A 7 1.89 -10.02 -17.21
N ILE A 8 1.24 -10.30 -18.36
CA ILE A 8 -0.04 -11.03 -18.38
C ILE A 8 0.12 -12.43 -17.77
N LEU A 9 1.10 -13.21 -18.22
CA LEU A 9 1.34 -14.57 -17.70
C LEU A 9 1.67 -14.55 -16.20
N PHE A 10 2.44 -13.55 -15.77
CA PHE A 10 2.74 -13.34 -14.35
C PHE A 10 1.46 -13.06 -13.55
N GLN A 11 0.62 -12.12 -14.00
CA GLN A 11 -0.65 -11.79 -13.34
C GLN A 11 -1.62 -12.98 -13.32
N GLU A 12 -1.73 -13.72 -14.41
CA GLU A 12 -2.54 -14.95 -14.46
C GLU A 12 -2.06 -15.96 -13.42
N SER A 13 -0.74 -16.14 -13.28
CA SER A 13 -0.19 -17.05 -12.28
C SER A 13 -0.37 -16.58 -10.84
N ILE A 14 -0.37 -15.27 -10.59
CA ILE A 14 -0.74 -14.68 -9.30
C ILE A 14 -2.23 -14.91 -9.02
N ASN A 15 -3.11 -14.70 -10.00
CA ASN A 15 -4.55 -14.91 -9.86
C ASN A 15 -4.89 -16.38 -9.51
N LEU A 16 -4.08 -17.34 -9.96
CA LEU A 16 -4.26 -18.74 -9.57
C LEU A 16 -4.17 -18.95 -8.07
N PHE A 17 -3.34 -18.20 -7.33
CA PHE A 17 -3.33 -18.27 -5.86
C PHE A 17 -4.67 -17.82 -5.28
N PHE A 18 -5.18 -16.67 -5.70
CA PHE A 18 -6.44 -16.13 -5.17
C PHE A 18 -7.67 -16.98 -5.51
N SER A 19 -7.63 -17.73 -6.60
CA SER A 19 -8.68 -18.69 -6.97
C SER A 19 -8.50 -20.10 -6.37
N SER A 20 -7.36 -20.38 -5.71
CA SER A 20 -7.04 -21.71 -5.19
C SER A 20 -7.43 -21.86 -3.71
N ARG A 21 -7.11 -23.01 -3.14
CA ARG A 21 -7.31 -23.35 -1.72
C ARG A 21 -6.01 -23.89 -1.14
N LEU A 22 -5.88 -23.82 0.18
CA LEU A 22 -4.70 -24.29 0.92
C LEU A 22 -4.25 -25.70 0.50
N ILE A 23 -5.19 -26.64 0.38
CA ILE A 23 -4.94 -28.03 -0.02
C ILE A 23 -4.33 -28.19 -1.43
N LEU A 24 -4.41 -27.16 -2.27
CA LEU A 24 -3.92 -27.16 -3.66
C LEU A 24 -2.84 -26.09 -3.87
N VAL A 25 -2.28 -25.52 -2.80
CA VAL A 25 -1.35 -24.38 -2.87
C VAL A 25 -0.05 -24.70 -3.62
N GLU A 26 0.39 -25.96 -3.61
CA GLU A 26 1.60 -26.42 -4.29
C GLU A 26 1.55 -26.16 -5.80
N LYS A 27 0.38 -26.34 -6.44
CA LYS A 27 0.25 -26.15 -7.88
C LYS A 27 0.45 -24.68 -8.31
N PRO A 28 -0.19 -23.67 -7.69
CA PRO A 28 0.14 -22.26 -7.90
C PRO A 28 1.61 -21.93 -7.64
N ILE A 29 2.22 -22.48 -6.58
CA ILE A 29 3.64 -22.28 -6.24
C ILE A 29 4.55 -22.73 -7.38
N SER A 30 4.43 -23.98 -7.83
CA SER A 30 5.27 -24.47 -8.93
C SER A 30 5.02 -23.68 -10.22
N ASN A 31 3.79 -23.22 -10.47
CA ASN A 31 3.45 -22.48 -11.67
C ASN A 31 4.11 -21.09 -11.72
N ILE A 32 4.03 -20.31 -10.61
CA ILE A 32 4.68 -18.99 -10.56
C ILE A 32 6.20 -19.12 -10.68
N LEU A 33 6.82 -20.10 -10.01
CA LEU A 33 8.26 -20.33 -10.09
C LEU A 33 8.70 -20.66 -11.52
N LYS A 34 7.94 -21.50 -12.24
CA LYS A 34 8.20 -21.80 -13.66
C LYS A 34 8.17 -20.54 -14.52
N ILE A 35 7.16 -19.68 -14.35
CA ILE A 35 7.06 -18.43 -15.13
C ILE A 35 8.23 -17.50 -14.84
N LEU A 36 8.60 -17.37 -13.57
CA LEU A 36 9.71 -16.53 -13.12
C LEU A 36 11.07 -16.96 -13.72
N VAL A 37 11.30 -18.27 -13.90
CA VAL A 37 12.55 -18.77 -14.50
C VAL A 37 12.49 -18.92 -16.02
N SER A 38 11.28 -19.00 -16.61
CA SER A 38 11.11 -19.21 -18.06
C SER A 38 11.51 -18.00 -18.90
N ARG A 39 11.51 -16.80 -18.31
CA ARG A 39 11.93 -15.58 -19.00
C ARG A 39 13.27 -15.04 -18.45
N PRO A 40 14.25 -14.73 -19.32
CA PRO A 40 15.55 -14.21 -18.89
C PRO A 40 15.48 -12.88 -18.12
N ASP A 41 14.54 -12.00 -18.47
CA ASP A 41 14.34 -10.71 -17.79
C ASP A 41 13.85 -10.89 -16.35
N TYR A 42 12.86 -11.77 -16.14
CA TYR A 42 12.36 -12.11 -14.80
C TYR A 42 13.44 -12.78 -13.96
N PHE A 43 14.16 -13.73 -14.56
CA PHE A 43 15.22 -14.44 -13.89
C PHE A 43 16.38 -13.51 -13.49
N SER A 44 16.71 -12.52 -14.34
CA SER A 44 17.73 -11.51 -14.03
C SER A 44 17.35 -10.67 -12.80
N ILE A 45 16.09 -10.21 -12.71
CA ILE A 45 15.58 -9.44 -11.55
C ILE A 45 15.69 -10.28 -10.28
N ILE A 46 15.28 -11.55 -10.33
CA ILE A 46 15.37 -12.45 -9.18
C ILE A 46 16.82 -12.68 -8.77
N GLY A 47 17.71 -12.87 -9.76
CA GLY A 47 19.14 -13.03 -9.52
C GLY A 47 19.77 -11.80 -8.86
N GLU A 48 19.32 -10.60 -9.23
CA GLU A 48 19.73 -9.35 -8.59
C GLU A 48 19.21 -9.24 -7.15
N CYS A 49 17.92 -9.50 -6.93
CA CYS A 49 17.30 -9.52 -5.60
C CYS A 49 18.01 -10.51 -4.67
N ALA A 50 18.30 -11.72 -5.15
CA ALA A 50 18.97 -12.76 -4.37
C ALA A 50 20.40 -12.40 -4.00
N ARG A 51 21.10 -11.62 -4.85
CA ARG A 51 22.46 -11.14 -4.58
C ARG A 51 22.48 -10.02 -3.54
N THR A 52 21.54 -9.07 -3.68
CA THR A 52 21.44 -7.90 -2.79
C THR A 52 20.90 -8.29 -1.41
N ALA A 53 19.93 -9.19 -1.35
CA ALA A 53 19.26 -9.58 -0.12
C ALA A 53 19.08 -11.11 -0.06
N PRO A 54 20.10 -11.88 0.36
CA PRO A 54 20.03 -13.35 0.33
C PRO A 54 18.89 -13.92 1.20
N PHE A 55 18.12 -14.86 0.64
CA PHE A 55 16.96 -15.49 1.30
C PHE A 55 17.23 -15.90 2.75
N LYS A 56 18.34 -16.60 3.03
CA LYS A 56 18.65 -17.07 4.39
C LYS A 56 18.78 -15.94 5.41
N SER A 57 19.32 -14.79 4.99
CA SER A 57 19.45 -13.61 5.85
C SER A 57 18.09 -12.96 6.09
N GLU A 58 17.32 -12.75 5.02
CA GLU A 58 16.01 -12.13 5.10
C GLU A 58 14.99 -13.00 5.84
N TYR A 59 15.02 -14.33 5.65
CA TYR A 59 14.14 -15.26 6.36
C TYR A 59 14.38 -15.22 7.87
N LYS A 60 15.65 -15.14 8.30
CA LYS A 60 15.98 -14.99 9.72
C LYS A 60 15.49 -13.65 10.30
N LYS A 61 15.56 -12.56 9.52
CA LYS A 61 15.04 -11.24 9.94
C LYS A 61 13.52 -11.22 9.97
N ALA A 62 12.88 -11.90 9.03
CA ALA A 62 11.43 -11.98 8.92
C ALA A 62 10.79 -12.69 10.13
N LEU A 63 11.50 -13.67 10.69
CA LEU A 63 11.14 -14.33 11.95
C LEU A 63 11.47 -13.42 13.14
N SER A 64 10.53 -12.54 13.46
CA SER A 64 10.61 -11.67 14.65
C SER A 64 10.01 -12.38 15.87
N HIS A 65 10.70 -12.31 17.00
CA HIS A 65 10.14 -12.71 18.29
C HIS A 65 9.44 -11.50 18.90
N SER A 66 8.12 -11.60 19.08
CA SER A 66 7.40 -10.64 19.91
C SER A 66 7.76 -10.86 21.38
N ASN A 67 7.67 -9.81 22.20
CA ASN A 67 7.81 -9.87 23.67
C ASN A 67 6.83 -10.88 24.33
N SER A 68 5.80 -11.33 23.60
CA SER A 68 4.79 -12.31 24.00
C SER A 68 5.14 -13.78 23.68
N ASN A 69 6.38 -14.10 23.29
CA ASN A 69 6.82 -15.44 22.89
C ASN A 69 6.15 -15.99 21.60
N GLU A 70 5.32 -15.19 20.93
CA GLU A 70 4.79 -15.49 19.60
C GLU A 70 5.81 -15.12 18.52
N VAL A 71 6.16 -16.09 17.67
CA VAL A 71 6.98 -15.85 16.48
C VAL A 71 6.08 -15.31 15.38
N ARG A 72 6.36 -14.10 14.90
CA ARG A 72 5.63 -13.47 13.79
C ARG A 72 6.50 -13.41 12.56
N PHE A 73 5.88 -13.64 11.40
CA PHE A 73 6.51 -13.47 10.11
C PHE A 73 6.25 -12.06 9.58
N SER A 74 7.30 -11.27 9.42
CA SER A 74 7.25 -9.89 8.96
C SER A 74 7.98 -9.74 7.63
N LEU A 75 7.38 -9.02 6.68
CA LEU A 75 8.04 -8.73 5.41
C LEU A 75 9.05 -7.58 5.55
N PRO A 76 10.16 -7.62 4.80
CA PRO A 76 11.12 -6.54 4.74
C PRO A 76 10.55 -5.31 4.01
N LYS A 77 11.25 -4.19 4.09
CA LYS A 77 10.73 -2.89 3.63
C LYS A 77 10.93 -2.60 2.14
N THR A 78 11.95 -3.18 1.50
CA THR A 78 12.28 -2.85 0.11
C THR A 78 11.79 -3.92 -0.86
N ASP A 79 11.39 -3.51 -2.06
CA ASP A 79 10.88 -4.43 -3.10
C ASP A 79 11.87 -5.57 -3.41
N MET A 80 13.18 -5.27 -3.46
CA MET A 80 14.21 -6.29 -3.69
C MET A 80 14.27 -7.33 -2.57
N GLN A 81 14.17 -6.89 -1.31
CA GLN A 81 14.16 -7.78 -0.16
C GLN A 81 12.88 -8.61 -0.12
N ILE A 82 11.72 -8.00 -0.43
CA ILE A 82 10.43 -8.68 -0.47
C ILE A 82 10.45 -9.77 -1.53
N VAL A 83 10.85 -9.44 -2.76
CA VAL A 83 10.94 -10.42 -3.85
C VAL A 83 11.90 -11.54 -3.50
N SER A 84 13.09 -11.23 -2.99
CA SER A 84 14.07 -12.25 -2.62
C SER A 84 13.55 -13.19 -1.52
N LEU A 85 12.96 -12.64 -0.46
CA LEU A 85 12.41 -13.42 0.64
C LEU A 85 11.28 -14.33 0.15
N ILE A 86 10.31 -13.78 -0.58
CA ILE A 86 9.10 -14.52 -0.96
C ILE A 86 9.41 -15.54 -2.04
N VAL A 87 10.17 -15.19 -3.08
CA VAL A 87 10.56 -16.18 -4.12
C VAL A 87 11.41 -17.29 -3.51
N GLY A 88 12.33 -16.96 -2.59
CA GLY A 88 13.09 -17.97 -1.83
C GLY A 88 12.18 -18.87 -0.99
N LEU A 89 11.18 -18.31 -0.30
CA LEU A 89 10.22 -19.08 0.48
C LEU A 89 9.38 -20.03 -0.40
N LEU A 90 8.86 -19.53 -1.53
CA LEU A 90 8.11 -20.33 -2.49
C LEU A 90 8.95 -21.47 -3.05
N PHE A 91 10.25 -21.23 -3.27
CA PHE A 91 11.19 -22.27 -3.70
C PHE A 91 11.45 -23.34 -2.63
N GLU A 92 11.55 -22.96 -1.36
CA GLU A 92 11.65 -23.92 -0.24
C GLU A 92 10.36 -24.75 -0.08
N PHE A 93 9.18 -24.17 -0.38
CA PHE A 93 7.92 -24.91 -0.45
C PHE A 93 7.90 -25.91 -1.60
N ASP A 94 8.32 -25.50 -2.80
CA ASP A 94 8.38 -26.36 -4.00
C ASP A 94 9.36 -27.54 -3.80
N LYS A 95 10.42 -27.32 -3.02
CA LYS A 95 11.37 -28.36 -2.58
C LYS A 95 10.89 -29.23 -1.42
N SER A 96 9.70 -28.97 -0.88
CA SER A 96 9.19 -29.60 0.35
C SER A 96 10.12 -29.49 1.56
N THR A 97 11.01 -28.50 1.59
CA THR A 97 11.91 -28.25 2.73
C THR A 97 11.17 -27.53 3.86
N ILE A 98 10.20 -26.67 3.48
CA ILE A 98 9.23 -26.08 4.39
C ILE A 98 7.84 -26.51 3.93
N SER A 99 7.00 -26.96 4.86
CA SER A 99 5.60 -27.29 4.55
C SER A 99 4.79 -25.99 4.39
N PRO A 100 4.16 -25.74 3.23
CA PRO A 100 3.35 -24.54 3.03
C PRO A 100 2.12 -24.55 3.94
N THR A 101 1.54 -25.73 4.20
CA THR A 101 0.40 -25.87 5.12
C THR A 101 0.78 -25.45 6.53
N ASP A 102 1.89 -25.97 7.05
CA ASP A 102 2.34 -25.66 8.41
C ASP A 102 2.79 -24.21 8.53
N PHE A 103 3.45 -23.67 7.50
CA PHE A 103 3.82 -22.26 7.47
C PHE A 103 2.59 -21.35 7.55
N ILE A 104 1.56 -21.64 6.73
CA ILE A 104 0.35 -20.81 6.67
C ILE A 104 -0.45 -20.89 7.97
N THR A 105 -0.61 -22.08 8.56
CA THR A 105 -1.35 -22.24 9.81
C THR A 105 -0.63 -21.61 11.00
N ASN A 106 0.71 -21.66 11.03
CA ASN A 106 1.50 -21.10 12.13
C ASN A 106 1.59 -19.57 12.08
N PHE A 107 1.85 -18.98 10.90
CA PHE A 107 2.10 -17.54 10.79
C PHE A 107 0.87 -16.72 10.39
N PHE A 108 -0.16 -17.34 9.81
CA PHE A 108 -1.37 -16.67 9.35
C PHE A 108 -2.64 -17.36 9.88
N PRO A 109 -2.78 -17.57 11.20
CA PRO A 109 -3.91 -18.32 11.74
C PRO A 109 -5.25 -17.62 11.48
N GLY A 110 -6.23 -18.37 10.98
CA GLY A 110 -7.61 -17.95 10.76
C GLY A 110 -8.62 -18.94 11.37
N PRO A 111 -9.88 -18.54 11.55
CA PRO A 111 -10.91 -19.41 12.13
C PRO A 111 -11.14 -20.70 11.34
N LYS A 112 -10.99 -20.62 10.01
CA LYS A 112 -11.02 -21.77 9.10
C LYS A 112 -9.71 -21.84 8.30
N PRO A 113 -9.32 -23.03 7.80
CA PRO A 113 -8.13 -23.17 6.95
C PRO A 113 -8.13 -22.27 5.71
N HIS A 114 -9.31 -21.97 5.18
CA HIS A 114 -9.47 -21.05 4.05
C HIS A 114 -9.15 -19.60 4.44
N ASP A 115 -9.52 -19.16 5.64
CA ASP A 115 -9.22 -17.82 6.12
C ASP A 115 -7.71 -17.63 6.32
N SER A 116 -7.02 -18.66 6.82
CA SER A 116 -5.55 -18.66 6.92
C SER A 116 -4.89 -18.53 5.55
N TYR A 117 -5.44 -19.22 4.55
CA TYR A 117 -4.96 -19.16 3.17
C TYR A 117 -5.16 -17.78 2.54
N ILE A 118 -6.32 -17.14 2.75
CA ILE A 118 -6.59 -15.78 2.28
C ILE A 118 -5.59 -14.81 2.91
N LYS A 119 -5.36 -14.90 4.23
CA LYS A 119 -4.35 -14.10 4.93
C LYS A 119 -2.97 -14.29 4.32
N PHE A 120 -2.56 -15.52 4.02
CA PHE A 120 -1.30 -15.78 3.31
C PHE A 120 -1.26 -15.11 1.93
N CYS A 121 -2.33 -15.23 1.14
CA CYS A 121 -2.38 -14.60 -0.18
C CYS A 121 -2.25 -13.07 -0.08
N ASP A 122 -2.94 -12.43 0.87
CA ASP A 122 -2.90 -10.98 1.03
C ASP A 122 -1.60 -10.47 1.64
N ASN A 123 -0.96 -11.24 2.53
CA ASN A 123 0.25 -10.80 3.24
C ASN A 123 1.55 -11.29 2.59
N ILE A 124 1.52 -12.23 1.64
CA ILE A 124 2.71 -12.76 0.96
C ILE A 124 2.55 -12.61 -0.56
N ILE A 125 1.51 -13.20 -1.16
CA ILE A 125 1.39 -13.24 -2.62
C ILE A 125 1.13 -11.85 -3.22
N ARG A 126 0.26 -11.04 -2.60
CA ARG A 126 -0.01 -9.67 -3.04
C ARG A 126 1.23 -8.76 -2.95
N PRO A 127 2.00 -8.75 -1.83
CA PRO A 127 3.29 -8.04 -1.79
C PRO A 127 4.30 -8.49 -2.85
N LEU A 128 4.37 -9.79 -3.16
CA LEU A 128 5.22 -10.28 -4.25
C LEU A 128 4.78 -9.70 -5.59
N GLU A 129 3.48 -9.71 -5.89
CA GLU A 129 2.94 -9.15 -7.13
C GLU A 129 3.34 -7.68 -7.29
N ILE A 130 3.12 -6.87 -6.26
CA ILE A 130 3.41 -5.44 -6.26
C ILE A 130 4.91 -5.20 -6.42
N SER A 131 5.72 -5.81 -5.55
CA SER A 131 7.17 -5.59 -5.52
C SER A 131 7.84 -6.04 -6.81
N PHE A 132 7.42 -7.18 -7.38
CA PHE A 132 7.96 -7.66 -8.63
C PHE A 132 7.60 -6.75 -9.81
N LYS A 133 6.34 -6.27 -9.87
CA LYS A 133 5.93 -5.30 -10.90
C LYS A 133 6.70 -3.99 -10.79
N ASN A 134 6.92 -3.49 -9.57
CA ASN A 134 7.71 -2.28 -9.31
C ASN A 134 9.13 -2.41 -9.86
N LEU A 135 9.81 -3.51 -9.52
CA LEU A 135 11.17 -3.78 -10.02
C LEU A 135 11.18 -3.95 -11.54
N TYR A 136 10.20 -4.66 -12.11
CA TYR A 136 10.11 -4.87 -13.55
C TYR A 136 9.89 -3.57 -14.34
N LEU A 137 9.06 -2.67 -13.80
CA LEU A 137 8.74 -1.38 -14.43
C LEU A 137 9.74 -0.27 -14.06
N GLY A 138 10.70 -0.53 -13.17
CA GLY A 138 11.64 0.47 -12.66
C GLY A 138 10.98 1.54 -11.79
N VAL A 139 9.81 1.26 -11.22
CA VAL A 139 9.09 2.15 -10.30
C VAL A 139 9.55 1.84 -8.89
N PHE A 140 10.58 2.54 -8.41
CA PHE A 140 11.08 2.37 -7.05
C PHE A 140 10.13 3.04 -6.06
N VAL A 141 9.42 2.24 -5.27
CA VAL A 141 8.68 2.76 -4.11
C VAL A 141 9.69 2.88 -2.97
N THR A 142 10.01 4.12 -2.58
CA THR A 142 10.76 4.39 -1.34
C THR A 142 10.01 3.79 -0.16
N PRO A 143 10.69 3.05 0.75
CA PRO A 143 10.03 2.33 1.82
C PRO A 143 9.26 3.30 2.73
N PRO A 144 7.97 3.05 3.02
CA PRO A 144 7.24 3.79 4.03
C PRO A 144 7.77 3.40 5.41
N ASN A 145 8.22 4.38 6.19
CA ASN A 145 8.42 4.17 7.62
C ASN A 145 7.04 4.04 8.31
N GLU A 146 6.78 2.86 8.87
CA GLU A 146 5.95 2.58 10.04
C GLU A 146 4.57 3.26 10.15
N SER A 147 3.52 2.60 9.63
CA SER A 147 2.42 2.00 10.41
C SER A 147 1.33 1.40 9.50
N PRO A 148 0.67 0.30 9.92
CA PRO A 148 -0.18 -0.50 9.05
C PRO A 148 -1.62 0.04 9.01
N SER A 149 -1.96 0.63 7.87
CA SER A 149 -3.29 0.47 7.29
C SER A 149 -3.13 0.74 5.80
N ALA A 150 -3.59 -0.18 4.97
CA ALA A 150 -3.51 -0.06 3.53
C ALA A 150 -4.03 1.31 3.05
N PRO A 151 -3.46 1.88 1.99
CA PRO A 151 -4.24 2.59 1.00
C PRO A 151 -4.47 1.63 -0.17
N ALA A 152 -5.74 1.45 -0.50
CA ALA A 152 -6.16 0.83 -1.74
C ALA A 152 -5.45 1.51 -2.92
N VAL A 153 -5.10 0.66 -3.90
CA VAL A 153 -5.14 0.93 -5.36
C VAL A 153 -5.53 2.36 -5.70
N ASN A 154 -4.65 3.11 -6.36
CA ASN A 154 -4.90 4.34 -7.13
C ASN A 154 -6.40 4.62 -7.35
N ALA A 155 -7.07 5.14 -6.33
CA ALA A 155 -8.46 5.52 -6.41
C ALA A 155 -8.41 6.96 -6.88
N THR A 156 -8.67 7.17 -8.16
CA THR A 156 -9.08 8.49 -8.61
C THR A 156 -10.24 8.93 -7.71
N ILE A 157 -10.05 10.01 -6.95
CA ILE A 157 -11.09 10.65 -6.14
C ILE A 157 -12.25 10.87 -7.11
N PRO A 158 -13.42 10.25 -6.89
CA PRO A 158 -14.56 10.39 -7.79
C PRO A 158 -14.89 11.88 -7.98
N ASP A 159 -15.25 12.29 -9.20
CA ASP A 159 -15.51 13.71 -9.49
C ASP A 159 -16.56 14.32 -8.55
N LYS A 160 -17.55 13.52 -8.13
CA LYS A 160 -18.56 13.90 -7.13
C LYS A 160 -17.95 14.28 -5.76
N THR A 161 -16.90 13.60 -5.34
CA THR A 161 -16.17 13.91 -4.09
C THR A 161 -15.38 15.20 -4.22
N LYS A 162 -14.78 15.44 -5.40
CA LYS A 162 -14.10 16.71 -5.67
C LYS A 162 -15.06 17.90 -5.64
N GLU A 163 -16.27 17.72 -6.17
CA GLU A 163 -17.35 18.71 -6.11
C GLU A 163 -17.79 18.99 -4.66
N GLU A 164 -18.00 17.95 -3.86
CA GLU A 164 -18.38 18.07 -2.44
C GLU A 164 -17.28 18.75 -1.59
N CYS A 165 -16.00 18.39 -1.79
CA CYS A 165 -14.88 19.07 -1.14
C CYS A 165 -14.76 20.52 -1.60
N SER A 166 -14.89 20.78 -2.91
CA SER A 166 -14.81 22.14 -3.47
C SER A 166 -15.89 23.05 -2.91
N TYR A 167 -17.10 22.53 -2.70
CA TYR A 167 -18.20 23.25 -2.08
C TYR A 167 -17.83 23.76 -0.68
N TRP A 168 -17.37 22.87 0.21
CA TRP A 168 -16.99 23.25 1.57
C TRP A 168 -15.75 24.15 1.63
N ILE A 169 -14.79 23.93 0.74
CA ILE A 169 -13.60 24.79 0.64
C ILE A 169 -13.96 26.21 0.20
N ASN A 170 -14.88 26.37 -0.75
CA ASN A 170 -15.34 27.70 -1.17
C ASN A 170 -16.10 28.42 -0.04
N ILE A 171 -16.91 27.71 0.74
CA ILE A 171 -17.55 28.29 1.93
C ILE A 171 -16.49 28.76 2.94
N MET A 172 -15.43 27.97 3.18
CA MET A 172 -14.34 28.38 4.06
C MET A 172 -13.56 29.58 3.52
N ILE A 173 -13.36 29.67 2.21
CA ILE A 173 -12.75 30.84 1.57
C ILE A 173 -13.58 32.09 1.85
N ASP A 174 -14.90 32.02 1.66
CA ASP A 174 -15.81 33.14 1.90
C ASP A 174 -15.84 33.53 3.38
N SER A 175 -15.84 32.57 4.30
CA SER A 175 -15.77 32.80 5.75
C SER A 175 -14.46 33.47 6.16
N VAL A 176 -13.31 33.04 5.62
CA VAL A 176 -12.00 33.65 5.91
C VAL A 176 -11.87 35.06 5.31
N ILE A 177 -12.51 35.33 4.17
CA ILE A 177 -12.54 36.67 3.56
C ILE A 177 -13.46 37.59 4.36
N GLY A 178 -14.64 37.13 4.77
CA GLY A 178 -15.63 37.92 5.50
C GLY A 178 -15.27 38.22 6.96
N ASP A 179 -14.33 37.47 7.53
CA ASP A 179 -13.94 37.61 8.93
C ASP A 179 -12.87 38.69 9.14
N ASN A 180 -13.28 39.86 9.62
CA ASN A 180 -12.39 40.98 9.94
C ASN A 180 -11.51 40.76 11.19
N SER A 181 -11.75 39.69 11.97
CA SER A 181 -10.96 39.37 13.16
C SER A 181 -9.67 38.61 12.84
N ILE A 182 -9.52 38.07 11.63
CA ILE A 182 -8.30 37.37 11.19
C ILE A 182 -7.24 38.38 10.74
N PRO A 183 -6.02 38.33 11.32
CA PRO A 183 -4.88 39.14 10.86
C PRO A 183 -4.57 38.90 9.37
N GLU A 184 -4.26 39.97 8.65
CA GLU A 184 -3.98 39.95 7.20
C GLU A 184 -2.94 38.90 6.78
N THR A 185 -1.92 38.66 7.61
CA THR A 185 -0.87 37.65 7.39
C THR A 185 -1.44 36.23 7.45
N ILE A 186 -2.21 35.92 8.49
CA ILE A 186 -2.86 34.61 8.68
C ILE A 186 -3.92 34.39 7.60
N ARG A 187 -4.68 35.43 7.24
CA ARG A 187 -5.68 35.39 6.17
C ARG A 187 -5.06 34.96 4.84
N LYS A 188 -3.89 35.51 4.49
CA LYS A 188 -3.16 35.13 3.28
C LYS A 188 -2.71 33.67 3.30
N ASP A 189 -2.21 33.19 4.44
CA ASP A 189 -1.78 31.80 4.60
C ASP A 189 -2.97 30.82 4.49
N CYS A 190 -4.08 31.12 5.16
CA CYS A 190 -5.33 30.36 5.08
C CYS A 190 -5.83 30.26 3.64
N LEU A 191 -5.90 31.38 2.92
CA LEU A 191 -6.36 31.41 1.53
C LEU A 191 -5.42 30.66 0.59
N LYS A 192 -4.11 30.69 0.86
CA LYS A 192 -3.13 29.95 0.08
C LYS A 192 -3.28 28.44 0.28
N LEU A 193 -3.54 27.99 1.52
CA LEU A 193 -3.80 26.59 1.83
C LEU A 193 -5.12 26.10 1.23
N LEU A 194 -6.21 26.88 1.35
CA LEU A 194 -7.52 26.55 0.79
C LEU A 194 -7.46 26.41 -0.74
N LYS A 195 -6.80 27.36 -1.43
CA LYS A 195 -6.61 27.30 -2.89
C LYS A 195 -5.65 26.19 -3.31
N GLY A 196 -4.61 25.95 -2.51
CA GLY A 196 -3.68 24.84 -2.71
C GLY A 196 -4.38 23.49 -2.59
N PHE A 197 -5.32 23.35 -1.66
CA PHE A 197 -6.13 22.15 -1.49
C PHE A 197 -6.96 21.87 -2.75
N LEU A 198 -7.65 22.89 -3.29
CA LEU A 198 -8.38 22.76 -4.55
C LEU A 198 -7.48 22.31 -5.70
N HIS A 199 -6.28 22.88 -5.80
CA HIS A 199 -5.33 22.54 -6.86
C HIS A 199 -4.83 21.10 -6.75
N VAL A 200 -4.55 20.61 -5.53
CA VAL A 200 -3.99 19.27 -5.29
C VAL A 200 -5.04 18.16 -5.46
N MET A 201 -6.33 18.45 -5.27
CA MET A 201 -7.40 17.49 -5.59
C MET A 201 -7.38 17.04 -7.06
N ASP A 202 -6.87 17.86 -7.98
CA ASP A 202 -6.74 17.50 -9.39
C ASP A 202 -5.60 16.52 -9.67
N TYR A 203 -4.53 16.55 -8.86
CA TYR A 203 -3.36 15.66 -9.01
C TYR A 203 -3.55 14.29 -8.38
N ASN A 204 -4.61 14.13 -7.57
CA ASN A 204 -5.04 12.84 -7.03
C ASN A 204 -3.96 12.10 -6.21
N ASP A 205 -3.08 12.85 -5.56
CA ASP A 205 -2.06 12.33 -4.66
C ASP A 205 -2.57 12.44 -3.21
N PRO A 206 -2.95 11.33 -2.57
CA PRO A 206 -3.50 11.33 -1.22
C PRO A 206 -2.49 11.80 -0.17
N ILE A 207 -1.18 11.63 -0.40
CA ILE A 207 -0.13 12.06 0.54
C ILE A 207 -0.03 13.59 0.52
N VAL A 208 -0.07 14.19 -0.67
CA VAL A 208 -0.06 15.64 -0.81
C VAL A 208 -1.36 16.23 -0.27
N LEU A 209 -2.50 15.55 -0.49
CA LEU A 209 -3.80 15.98 0.02
C LEU A 209 -3.87 15.94 1.56
N GLU A 210 -3.33 14.89 2.18
CA GLU A 210 -3.21 14.75 3.63
C GLU A 210 -2.25 15.81 4.22
N ALA A 211 -1.10 16.05 3.58
CA ALA A 211 -0.16 17.06 4.03
C ALA A 211 -0.77 18.47 4.01
N ILE A 212 -1.53 18.81 2.97
CA ILE A 212 -2.24 20.10 2.90
C ILE A 212 -3.40 20.12 3.90
N TRP A 213 -4.12 19.01 4.10
CA TRP A 213 -5.15 18.90 5.14
C TRP A 213 -4.59 19.22 6.53
N ILE A 214 -3.46 18.62 6.92
CA ILE A 214 -2.81 18.86 8.22
C ILE A 214 -2.43 20.34 8.37
N GLY A 215 -1.88 20.94 7.30
CA GLY A 215 -1.56 22.37 7.29
C GLY A 215 -2.81 23.24 7.45
N LEU A 216 -3.88 22.89 6.74
CA LEU A 216 -5.15 23.61 6.73
C LEU A 216 -5.86 23.50 8.08
N TYR A 217 -5.94 22.31 8.66
CA TYR A 217 -6.50 22.05 9.99
C TYR A 217 -5.78 22.86 11.07
N HIS A 218 -4.44 22.77 11.16
CA HIS A 218 -3.70 23.52 12.19
C HIS A 218 -3.73 25.03 12.02
N THR A 219 -3.95 25.53 10.80
CA THR A 219 -4.03 26.96 10.51
C THR A 219 -5.44 27.49 10.78
N LEU A 220 -6.48 26.76 10.36
CA LEU A 220 -7.87 27.19 10.49
C LEU A 220 -8.49 26.85 11.85
N VAL A 221 -8.05 25.81 12.58
CA VAL A 221 -8.53 25.54 13.95
C VAL A 221 -8.18 26.69 14.91
N LYS A 222 -7.09 27.43 14.63
CA LYS A 222 -6.73 28.65 15.37
C LYS A 222 -7.69 29.81 15.09
N SER A 223 -8.39 29.78 13.96
CA SER A 223 -9.44 30.71 13.57
C SER A 223 -10.79 30.04 13.85
N ASN A 224 -11.32 30.22 15.06
CA ASN A 224 -12.53 29.57 15.59
C ASN A 224 -13.80 29.60 14.70
N ASN A 225 -13.77 30.32 13.57
CA ASN A 225 -14.90 30.63 12.71
C ASN A 225 -15.13 29.64 11.55
N CYS A 226 -14.26 28.63 11.36
CA CYS A 226 -14.42 27.61 10.32
C CYS A 226 -14.58 26.17 10.87
N LEU A 227 -14.83 26.03 12.18
CA LEU A 227 -14.83 24.72 12.85
C LEU A 227 -15.92 23.76 12.32
N ARG A 228 -17.03 24.28 11.83
CA ARG A 228 -18.12 23.46 11.28
C ARG A 228 -17.72 22.92 9.92
N GLU A 229 -17.22 23.78 9.05
CA GLU A 229 -16.81 23.48 7.68
C GLU A 229 -15.60 22.54 7.66
N ILE A 230 -14.67 22.71 8.61
CA ILE A 230 -13.55 21.78 8.83
C ILE A 230 -14.08 20.38 9.16
N LYS A 231 -15.04 20.25 10.08
CA LYS A 231 -15.60 18.93 10.44
C LYS A 231 -16.32 18.25 9.29
N GLU A 232 -17.08 18.99 8.49
CA GLU A 232 -17.75 18.43 7.31
C GLU A 232 -16.72 17.98 6.26
N LEU A 233 -15.65 18.76 6.04
CA LEU A 233 -14.58 18.38 5.14
C LEU A 233 -13.79 17.16 5.66
N GLU A 234 -13.55 17.08 6.98
CA GLU A 234 -12.93 15.94 7.65
C GLU A 234 -13.74 14.65 7.45
N LEU A 235 -15.06 14.70 7.65
CA LEU A 235 -15.95 13.56 7.43
C LEU A 235 -15.92 13.06 5.98
N ILE A 236 -15.83 13.98 5.02
CA ILE A 236 -15.70 13.61 3.60
C ILE A 236 -14.34 12.94 3.38
N LEU A 237 -13.24 13.53 3.84
CA LEU A 237 -11.89 12.99 3.65
C LEU A 237 -11.68 11.63 4.35
N ASP A 238 -12.24 11.43 5.54
CA ASP A 238 -12.20 10.17 6.32
C ASP A 238 -12.96 9.06 5.60
N LYS A 239 -14.16 9.36 5.08
CA LYS A 239 -14.97 8.42 4.30
C LYS A 239 -14.26 7.90 3.05
N PHE A 240 -13.30 8.66 2.50
CA PHE A 240 -12.51 8.27 1.33
C PHE A 240 -11.10 7.76 1.67
N GLY A 241 -10.75 7.68 2.96
CA GLY A 241 -9.45 7.16 3.41
C GLY A 241 -8.27 8.06 3.08
N VAL A 242 -8.51 9.36 2.85
CA VAL A 242 -7.47 10.38 2.65
C VAL A 242 -6.82 10.78 3.97
N ILE A 243 -7.59 10.76 5.04
CA ILE A 243 -7.14 11.02 6.41
C ILE A 243 -7.49 9.80 7.26
N LYS A 244 -6.68 9.51 8.28
CA LYS A 244 -6.84 8.37 9.19
C LYS A 244 -6.68 8.79 10.64
#